data_AF-A0A7J6WEY2-F1
#
_entry.id   AF-A0A7J6WEY2-F1
#
_cell.length_a   1.000
_cell.length_b   1.000
_cell.length_c   1.000
_cell.angle_alpha   90.00
_cell.angle_beta   90.00
_cell.angle_gamma   90.00
#
_symmetry.space_group_name_H-M   'P 1'
#
loop_
_entity.id
_entity.type
_entity.pdbx_description
1 polymer ?
#
loop_
_entity_poly.entity_id
_entity_poly.type
_entity_poly.pdbx_seq_one_letter_code
_entity_poly.pdbx_strand_id
1 'polypeptide(L)'
;MPSREKYIAAAFWYIKQIDFNNAIVRSNRSLCWACLKDGDKALRDAEACLRLARKWPKAYYRAGATYFVSENVLDRHFLPFKFDRAVDAFSKGLKLAPKDKELQNALQEAIEAKMKSTTA
;
A
#
# COMPACT_ATOMS: atom_id res chain seq x y z
N MET A 1 -6.74 -16.83 7.77
CA MET A 1 -6.88 -15.48 7.17
C MET A 1 -7.92 -14.69 7.97
N PRO A 2 -7.69 -13.42 8.35
CA PRO A 2 -8.72 -12.63 9.01
C PRO A 2 -9.93 -12.50 8.08
N SER A 3 -11.14 -12.74 8.58
CA SER A 3 -12.37 -12.71 7.80
C SER A 3 -12.60 -11.31 7.20
N ARG A 4 -13.11 -11.26 5.96
CA ARG A 4 -13.47 -10.04 5.23
C ARG A 4 -14.28 -9.05 6.08
N GLU A 5 -15.12 -9.58 6.96
CA GLU A 5 -15.92 -8.85 7.95
C GLU A 5 -15.10 -8.02 8.93
N LYS A 6 -13.94 -8.53 9.39
CA LYS A 6 -13.04 -7.78 10.28
C LYS A 6 -12.43 -6.59 9.55
N TYR A 7 -12.11 -6.74 8.27
CA TYR A 7 -11.64 -5.62 7.44
C TYR A 7 -12.76 -4.62 7.16
N ILE A 8 -14.01 -5.06 6.94
CA ILE A 8 -15.16 -4.16 6.80
C ILE A 8 -15.36 -3.36 8.08
N ALA A 9 -15.34 -4.00 9.25
CA ALA A 9 -15.50 -3.33 10.54
C ALA A 9 -14.35 -2.35 10.82
N ALA A 10 -13.10 -2.75 10.56
CA ALA A 10 -11.93 -1.88 10.68
C ALA A 10 -12.00 -0.72 9.69
N ALA A 11 -12.38 -0.98 8.44
CA ALA A 11 -12.60 0.04 7.42
C ALA A 11 -13.62 1.06 7.90
N PHE A 12 -14.79 0.61 8.38
CA PHE A 12 -15.82 1.50 8.90
C PHE A 12 -15.32 2.39 10.04
N TRP A 13 -14.55 1.84 10.98
CA TRP A 13 -13.94 2.63 12.05
C TRP A 13 -12.96 3.69 11.52
N TYR A 14 -12.04 3.30 10.63
CA TYR A 14 -11.05 4.22 10.07
C TYR A 14 -11.67 5.24 9.10
N ILE A 15 -12.72 4.85 8.35
CA ILE A 15 -13.46 5.74 7.44
C ILE A 15 -14.25 6.77 8.24
N LYS A 16 -14.88 6.36 9.35
CA LYS A 16 -15.62 7.26 10.24
C LYS A 16 -14.70 8.26 10.95
N GLN A 17 -13.43 7.91 11.14
CA GLN A 17 -12.41 8.84 11.61
C GLN A 17 -12.00 9.82 10.50
N ILE A 18 -12.47 11.06 10.64
CA ILE A 18 -11.99 12.21 9.87
C ILE A 18 -10.80 12.81 10.62
N ASP A 19 -9.67 12.12 10.60
CA ASP A 19 -8.39 12.73 11.00
C ASP A 19 -7.50 12.86 9.75
N PHE A 20 -7.56 14.05 9.14
CA PHE A 20 -6.83 14.35 7.92
C PHE A 20 -5.33 14.59 8.16
N ASN A 21 -4.87 14.69 9.40
CA ASN A 21 -3.47 14.94 9.74
C ASN A 21 -2.78 13.73 10.39
N ASN A 22 -3.49 12.63 10.59
CA ASN A 22 -2.90 11.43 11.14
C ASN A 22 -2.49 10.42 10.06
N ALA A 23 -1.18 10.31 9.85
CA ALA A 23 -0.59 9.38 8.89
C ALA A 23 -0.89 7.91 9.22
N ILE A 24 -1.02 7.55 10.50
CA ILE A 24 -1.32 6.19 10.94
C ILE A 24 -2.75 5.81 10.54
N VAL A 25 -3.72 6.70 10.81
CA VAL A 25 -5.13 6.50 10.43
C VAL A 25 -5.26 6.36 8.92
N ARG A 26 -4.63 7.26 8.15
CA ARG A 26 -4.58 7.21 6.69
C ARG A 26 -3.95 5.91 6.17
N SER A 27 -2.85 5.45 6.79
CA SER A 27 -2.19 4.20 6.43
C SER A 27 -3.05 2.96 6.67
N ASN A 28 -3.80 2.91 7.77
CA ASN A 28 -4.65 1.76 8.05
C ASN A 28 -5.91 1.79 7.19
N ARG A 29 -6.43 3.00 6.90
CA ARG A 29 -7.56 3.21 6.00
C ARG A 29 -7.22 2.82 4.56
N SER A 30 -6.02 3.11 4.08
CA SER A 30 -5.58 2.69 2.73
C SER A 30 -5.56 1.18 2.58
N LEU A 31 -5.04 0.47 3.59
CA LEU A 31 -5.03 -1.01 3.60
C LEU A 31 -6.46 -1.58 3.62
N CYS A 32 -7.35 -0.98 4.42
CA CYS A 32 -8.74 -1.37 4.45
C CYS A 32 -9.42 -1.23 3.09
N TRP A 33 -9.22 -0.11 2.39
CA TRP A 33 -9.73 0.09 1.04
C TRP A 33 -9.14 -0.90 0.03
N ALA A 34 -7.84 -1.19 0.11
CA ALA A 34 -7.19 -2.20 -0.73
C ALA A 34 -7.81 -3.59 -0.54
N CYS A 35 -8.07 -4.00 0.70
CA CYS A 35 -8.76 -5.25 1.02
C CYS A 35 -10.22 -5.26 0.55
N LEU A 36 -10.88 -4.10 0.52
CA LEU A 36 -12.22 -3.93 -0.04
C LEU A 36 -12.23 -3.87 -1.57
N LYS A 37 -11.06 -3.97 -2.22
CA LYS A 37 -10.86 -3.84 -3.67
C LYS A 37 -11.24 -2.47 -4.23
N ASP A 38 -11.30 -1.45 -3.37
CA ASP A 38 -11.50 -0.05 -3.75
C ASP A 38 -10.13 0.63 -3.89
N GLY A 39 -9.57 0.47 -5.08
CA GLY A 39 -8.22 0.90 -5.38
C GLY A 39 -8.01 2.41 -5.25
N ASP A 40 -8.91 3.20 -5.81
CA ASP A 40 -8.77 4.65 -5.88
C ASP A 40 -8.71 5.29 -4.50
N LYS A 41 -9.56 4.84 -3.58
CA LYS A 41 -9.54 5.33 -2.19
C LYS A 41 -8.29 4.87 -1.45
N ALA A 42 -7.88 3.63 -1.69
CA ALA A 42 -6.64 3.09 -1.11
C ALA A 42 -5.43 3.93 -1.53
N LEU A 43 -5.36 4.29 -2.82
CA LEU A 43 -4.32 5.12 -3.39
C LEU A 43 -4.27 6.51 -2.75
N ARG A 44 -5.42 7.19 -2.71
CA ARG A 44 -5.52 8.55 -2.17
C ARG A 44 -5.06 8.63 -0.71
N ASP A 45 -5.45 7.64 0.10
CA ASP A 45 -5.05 7.59 1.50
C ASP A 45 -3.57 7.23 1.68
N ALA A 46 -3.03 6.33 0.86
CA ALA A 46 -1.62 5.97 0.87
C ALA A 46 -0.73 7.16 0.49
N GLU A 47 -1.07 7.90 -0.57
CA GLU A 47 -0.33 9.10 -0.98
C GLU A 47 -0.41 10.21 0.07
N ALA A 48 -1.59 10.39 0.67
CA ALA A 48 -1.77 11.36 1.74
C ALA A 48 -0.96 10.98 2.99
N CYS A 49 -0.86 9.69 3.31
CA CYS A 49 0.03 9.18 4.36
C CYS A 49 1.51 9.52 4.06
N LEU A 50 1.96 9.28 2.82
CA LEU A 50 3.33 9.60 2.40
C LEU A 50 3.63 11.10 2.47
N ARG A 51 2.65 11.97 2.15
CA ARG A 51 2.80 13.42 2.29
C ARG A 51 2.93 13.85 3.75
N LEU A 52 2.13 13.28 4.64
CA LEU A 52 2.15 13.61 6.07
C LEU A 52 3.38 13.07 6.80
N ALA A 53 3.86 11.87 6.43
CA ALA A 53 4.90 11.15 7.17
C ALA A 53 6.07 10.74 6.26
N ARG A 54 6.66 11.71 5.56
CA ARG A 54 7.81 11.50 4.65
C ARG A 54 9.05 10.87 5.30
N LYS A 55 9.18 10.93 6.62
CA LYS A 55 10.30 10.33 7.37
C LYS A 55 9.93 8.99 8.03
N TRP A 56 8.73 8.46 7.80
CA TRP A 56 8.26 7.25 8.47
C TRP A 56 8.36 6.03 7.53
N PRO A 57 9.32 5.10 7.75
CA PRO A 57 9.54 3.96 6.83
C PRO A 57 8.31 3.07 6.67
N LYS A 58 7.51 2.89 7.73
CA LYS A 58 6.27 2.10 7.68
C LYS A 58 5.21 2.71 6.77
N ALA A 59 5.20 4.04 6.56
CA ALA A 59 4.30 4.67 5.60
C ALA A 59 4.59 4.19 4.17
N TYR A 60 5.88 4.09 3.83
CA TYR A 60 6.34 3.58 2.53
C TYR A 60 6.02 2.11 2.34
N TYR A 61 6.22 1.30 3.38
CA TYR A 61 5.80 -0.10 3.36
C TYR A 61 4.29 -0.24 3.10
N ARG A 62 3.46 0.49 3.84
CA ARG A 62 2.00 0.41 3.73
C ARG A 62 1.49 0.92 2.38
N ALA A 63 2.12 1.96 1.83
CA ALA A 63 1.85 2.43 0.49
C ALA A 63 2.21 1.35 -0.55
N GLY A 64 3.43 0.78 -0.49
CA GLY A 64 3.86 -0.30 -1.37
C GLY A 64 2.94 -1.53 -1.32
N ALA A 65 2.52 -1.94 -0.12
CA ALA A 65 1.56 -3.03 0.07
C ALA A 65 0.18 -2.70 -0.52
N THR A 66 -0.27 -1.44 -0.40
CA THR A 66 -1.52 -0.97 -1.01
C THR A 66 -1.46 -1.04 -2.53
N TYR A 67 -0.34 -0.61 -3.12
CA TYR A 67 -0.07 -0.76 -4.55
C TYR A 67 -0.04 -2.22 -4.95
N PHE A 68 0.57 -3.12 -4.16
CA PHE A 68 0.69 -4.55 -4.48
C PHE A 68 -0.65 -5.30 -4.41
N VAL A 69 -1.45 -5.07 -3.37
CA VAL A 69 -2.71 -5.79 -3.12
C VAL A 69 -3.85 -5.28 -4.01
N SER A 70 -3.80 -4.03 -4.45
CA SER A 70 -4.90 -3.48 -5.23
C SER A 70 -4.93 -4.03 -6.65
N GLU A 71 -5.71 -5.08 -6.88
CA GLU A 71 -5.99 -5.66 -8.19
C GLU A 71 -6.71 -4.69 -9.14
N ASN A 72 -7.42 -3.69 -8.60
CA ASN A 72 -8.30 -2.77 -9.34
C ASN A 72 -7.79 -1.32 -9.44
N VAL A 73 -6.61 -0.96 -8.91
CA VAL A 73 -6.17 0.47 -8.89
C VAL A 73 -5.92 1.02 -10.29
N LEU A 74 -5.63 0.19 -11.27
CA LEU A 74 -5.50 0.62 -12.66
C LEU A 74 -6.02 -0.50 -13.55
N ASP A 75 -6.67 -0.10 -14.63
CA ASP A 75 -7.10 -0.94 -15.74
C ASP A 75 -6.03 -2.00 -16.07
N ARG A 76 -6.44 -3.21 -16.48
CA ARG A 76 -5.54 -4.38 -16.64
C ARG A 76 -4.33 -4.09 -17.57
N HIS A 77 -4.43 -3.05 -18.40
CA HIS A 77 -3.37 -2.51 -19.25
C HIS A 77 -2.21 -1.79 -18.52
N PHE A 78 -2.37 -1.42 -17.24
CA PHE A 78 -1.37 -0.70 -16.44
C PHE A 78 -0.77 -1.55 -15.29
N LEU A 79 -0.99 -2.86 -15.31
CA LEU A 79 -0.43 -3.82 -14.36
C LEU A 79 1.10 -3.71 -14.13
N PRO A 80 1.96 -3.50 -15.16
CA PRO A 80 3.39 -3.32 -14.93
C PRO A 80 3.70 -2.06 -14.08
N PHE A 81 2.93 -0.99 -14.27
CA PHE A 81 3.09 0.27 -13.56
C PHE A 81 2.69 0.17 -12.08
N LYS A 82 1.81 -0.77 -11.72
CA LYS A 82 1.43 -1.06 -10.33
C LYS A 82 2.62 -1.60 -9.53
N PHE A 83 3.31 -2.60 -10.08
CA PHE A 83 4.49 -3.17 -9.42
C PHE A 83 5.65 -2.18 -9.39
N ASP A 84 5.82 -1.36 -10.43
CA ASP A 84 6.81 -0.28 -10.43
C ASP A 84 6.60 0.71 -9.28
N ARG A 85 5.36 1.14 -9.05
CA ARG A 85 5.04 2.01 -7.91
C ARG A 85 5.27 1.34 -6.56
N ALA A 86 4.96 0.05 -6.43
CA ALA A 86 5.25 -0.71 -5.22
C ALA A 86 6.76 -0.80 -4.96
N VAL A 87 7.55 -1.14 -5.98
CA VAL A 87 9.02 -1.22 -5.92
C VAL A 87 9.63 0.13 -5.56
N ASP A 88 9.17 1.22 -6.17
CA ASP A 88 9.63 2.58 -5.86
C ASP A 88 9.30 2.98 -4.40
N ALA A 89 8.08 2.69 -3.95
CA ALA A 89 7.66 2.95 -2.57
C ALA A 89 8.52 2.18 -1.56
N PHE A 90 8.70 0.87 -1.75
CA PHE A 90 9.53 0.05 -0.87
C PHE A 90 11.00 0.47 -0.89
N SER A 91 11.54 0.80 -2.07
CA SER A 91 12.92 1.29 -2.20
C SER A 91 13.14 2.60 -1.44
N LYS A 92 12.17 3.53 -1.48
CA LYS A 92 12.20 4.76 -0.68
C LYS A 92 12.12 4.48 0.82
N GLY A 93 11.31 3.51 1.22
CA GLY A 93 11.25 3.03 2.61
C GLY A 93 12.59 2.49 3.10
N LEU A 94 13.27 1.68 2.28
CA LEU A 94 14.59 1.12 2.59
C LEU A 94 15.70 2.17 2.67
N LYS A 95 15.63 3.26 1.88
CA LYS A 95 16.57 4.39 2.06
C LYS A 95 16.48 5.00 3.46
N LEU A 96 15.31 4.96 4.09
CA LEU A 96 15.09 5.48 5.44
C LEU A 96 15.40 4.43 6.51
N ALA A 97 15.12 3.14 6.25
CA ALA A 97 15.39 2.03 7.15
C ALA A 97 16.07 0.86 6.42
N PRO A 98 17.39 0.93 6.17
CA PRO A 98 18.10 -0.06 5.34
C PRO A 98 18.12 -1.48 5.93
N LYS A 99 17.96 -1.59 7.25
CA LYS A 99 17.99 -2.86 7.99
C LYS A 99 16.59 -3.46 8.24
N ASP A 100 15.54 -2.84 7.70
CA ASP A 100 14.17 -3.33 7.88
C ASP A 100 13.92 -4.55 6.98
N LYS A 101 13.94 -5.73 7.58
CA LYS A 101 13.75 -7.01 6.87
C LYS A 101 12.36 -7.13 6.25
N GLU A 102 11.34 -6.50 6.84
CA GLU A 102 9.97 -6.58 6.31
C GLU A 102 9.88 -5.81 4.98
N LEU A 103 10.50 -4.64 4.91
CA LEU A 103 10.63 -3.84 3.69
C LEU A 103 11.49 -4.53 2.62
N GLN A 104 12.58 -5.21 3.01
CA GLN A 104 13.42 -5.97 2.08
C GLN A 104 12.65 -7.12 1.44
N ASN A 105 11.93 -7.90 2.24
CA ASN A 105 11.12 -9.01 1.76
C ASN A 105 10.00 -8.52 0.81
N ALA A 106 9.29 -7.46 1.20
CA ALA A 106 8.20 -6.91 0.38
C ALA A 106 8.71 -6.30 -0.94
N LEU A 107 9.91 -5.71 -0.96
CA LEU A 107 10.54 -5.27 -2.20
C LEU A 107 10.82 -6.46 -3.12
N GLN A 108 11.37 -7.54 -2.59
CA GLN A 108 11.71 -8.74 -3.37
C GLN A 108 10.44 -9.39 -3.96
N GLU A 109 9.39 -9.56 -3.15
CA GLU A 109 8.09 -10.07 -3.62
C GLU A 109 7.47 -9.19 -4.72
N ALA A 110 7.59 -7.87 -4.60
CA ALA A 110 7.09 -6.94 -5.62
C ALA A 110 7.84 -7.06 -6.95
N ILE A 111 9.17 -7.25 -6.90
CA ILE A 111 10.00 -7.47 -8.09
C ILE A 111 9.65 -8.81 -8.75
N GLU A 112 9.52 -9.88 -7.98
CA GLU A 112 9.16 -11.19 -8.50
C GLU A 112 7.77 -11.19 -9.16
N ALA A 113 6.80 -10.53 -8.52
CA ALA A 113 5.46 -10.37 -9.09
C ALA A 113 5.48 -9.54 -10.38
N LYS A 114 6.30 -8.49 -10.44
CA LYS A 114 6.52 -7.71 -11.67
C LYS A 114 7.02 -8.59 -12.80
N MET A 115 8.07 -9.37 -12.54
CA MET A 115 8.66 -10.27 -13.56
C MET A 115 7.64 -11.27 -14.07
N LYS A 116 6.92 -11.96 -13.16
CA LYS A 116 5.87 -12.91 -13.52
C LYS A 116 4.76 -12.28 -14.36
N SER A 117 4.37 -11.04 -14.07
CA SER A 117 3.34 -10.32 -14.81
C SER A 117 3.76 -9.84 -16.21
N THR A 118 5.07 -9.78 -16.48
CA THR A 118 5.63 -9.38 -17.79
C THR A 118 5.89 -10.61 -18.68
N THR A 119 6.07 -11.78 -18.07
CA THR A 119 6.35 -13.05 -18.77
C THR A 119 5.10 -13.89 -19.07
N ALA A 120 3.92 -13.46 -18.64
CA ALA A 120 2.64 -14.16 -18.84
C ALA A 120 1.74 -13.36 -19.80
#